data_AF-U9SXR3-F1
#
_entry.id   AF-U9SXR3-F1
#
_cell.length_a   1.000
_cell.length_b   1.000
_cell.length_c   1.000
_cell.angle_alpha   90.00
_cell.angle_beta   90.00
_cell.angle_gamma   90.00
#
_symmetry.space_group_name_H-M   'P 1'
#
loop_
_entity.id
_entity.type
_entity.pdbx_description
1 polymer ?
#
loop_
_entity_poly.entity_id
_entity_poly.type
_entity_poly.pdbx_seq_one_letter_code
_entity_poly.pdbx_strand_id
1 'polypeptide(L)'
;IPPFNNKAHDVELILSICEGDRPEIIKNTPKCYEKMLGFRPFQKTNIVIIENTISEWLRCINEYYKLNGEDEPRYEVPNIDNQLKNDMYEFIKANRVLTQEQANISVLQTHPQAYYTSRLLTEILYQNNSECLDCII
;
A
#
# COMPACT_ATOMS: atom_id res chain seq x y z
N ILE A 1 -4.79 6.86 3.74
CA ILE A 1 -5.84 6.80 2.70
C ILE A 1 -6.23 5.34 2.53
N PRO A 2 -7.48 4.93 2.80
CA PRO A 2 -7.92 3.56 2.56
C PRO A 2 -7.90 3.20 1.06
N PRO A 3 -7.70 1.92 0.70
CA PRO A 3 -7.82 1.46 -0.69
C PRO A 3 -9.19 1.79 -1.31
N PHE A 4 -9.19 2.20 -2.58
CA PHE A 4 -10.41 2.52 -3.35
C PHE A 4 -11.36 3.48 -2.62
N ASN A 5 -10.82 4.46 -1.89
CA ASN A 5 -11.63 5.35 -1.06
C ASN A 5 -12.53 6.29 -1.86
N ASN A 6 -12.20 6.55 -3.11
CA ASN A 6 -12.95 7.41 -4.03
C ASN A 6 -13.99 6.66 -4.86
N LYS A 7 -14.17 5.35 -4.67
CA LYS A 7 -15.12 4.51 -5.42
C LYS A 7 -16.21 3.95 -4.51
N ALA A 8 -17.38 3.67 -5.06
CA ALA A 8 -18.38 2.83 -4.41
C ALA A 8 -17.83 1.42 -4.20
N HIS A 9 -18.13 0.79 -3.07
CA HIS A 9 -17.75 -0.60 -2.80
C HIS A 9 -18.93 -1.52 -3.13
N ASP A 10 -19.18 -1.64 -4.42
CA ASP A 10 -20.27 -2.40 -5.04
C ASP A 10 -19.73 -3.57 -5.89
N VAL A 11 -20.62 -4.21 -6.65
CA VAL A 11 -20.27 -5.36 -7.50
C VAL A 11 -19.29 -4.96 -8.62
N GLU A 12 -19.41 -3.74 -9.17
CA GLU A 12 -18.50 -3.28 -10.23
C GLU A 12 -17.06 -3.19 -9.73
N LEU A 13 -16.85 -2.62 -8.53
CA LEU A 13 -15.52 -2.59 -7.92
C LEU A 13 -14.99 -3.99 -7.60
N ILE A 14 -15.84 -4.89 -7.13
CA ILE A 14 -15.44 -6.28 -6.85
C ILE A 14 -14.96 -6.95 -8.14
N LEU A 15 -15.72 -6.82 -9.23
CA LEU A 15 -15.35 -7.38 -10.53
C LEU A 15 -14.05 -6.76 -11.05
N SER A 16 -13.88 -5.43 -10.97
CA SER A 16 -12.65 -4.79 -11.44
C SER A 16 -11.43 -5.29 -10.68
N ILE A 17 -11.52 -5.49 -9.35
CA ILE A 17 -10.43 -6.04 -8.54
C ILE A 17 -10.08 -7.46 -8.98
N CYS A 18 -11.09 -8.30 -9.24
CA CYS A 18 -10.91 -9.65 -9.78
C CYS A 18 -10.24 -9.65 -11.15
N GLU A 19 -10.53 -8.67 -11.99
CA GLU A 19 -9.92 -8.49 -13.32
C GLU A 19 -8.51 -7.90 -13.26
N GLY A 20 -8.08 -7.42 -12.10
CA GLY A 20 -6.72 -6.93 -11.89
C GLY A 20 -6.62 -5.44 -11.53
N ASP A 21 -7.72 -4.75 -11.31
CA ASP A 21 -7.70 -3.38 -10.78
C ASP A 21 -7.02 -3.36 -9.41
N ARG A 22 -6.24 -2.32 -9.15
CA ARG A 22 -5.43 -2.18 -7.92
C ARG A 22 -5.57 -0.76 -7.38
N PRO A 23 -5.41 -0.57 -6.06
CA PRO A 23 -5.42 0.77 -5.49
C PRO A 23 -4.34 1.65 -6.11
N GLU A 24 -4.64 2.94 -6.24
CA GLU A 24 -3.67 3.92 -6.70
C GLU A 24 -2.46 3.97 -5.76
N ILE A 25 -1.26 3.96 -6.34
CA ILE A 25 -0.04 4.16 -5.58
C ILE A 25 0.14 5.66 -5.37
N ILE A 26 0.09 6.07 -4.11
CA ILE A 26 0.23 7.47 -3.74
C ILE A 26 1.66 7.95 -4.01
N LYS A 27 1.79 9.24 -4.33
CA LYS A 27 3.09 9.88 -4.48
C LYS A 27 3.94 9.64 -3.22
N ASN A 28 5.24 9.42 -3.42
CA ASN A 28 6.23 9.15 -2.38
C ASN A 28 6.14 7.76 -1.73
N THR A 29 5.33 6.82 -2.25
CA THR A 29 5.49 5.40 -1.91
C THR A 29 6.89 4.90 -2.32
N PRO A 30 7.60 4.16 -1.44
CA PRO A 30 8.86 3.51 -1.80
C PRO A 30 8.67 2.48 -2.93
N LYS A 31 9.51 2.53 -3.97
CA LYS A 31 9.46 1.63 -5.12
C LYS A 31 9.81 0.20 -4.73
N CYS A 32 10.71 0.02 -3.76
CA CYS A 32 11.02 -1.29 -3.20
C CYS A 32 9.76 -1.98 -2.63
N TYR A 33 8.87 -1.21 -2.00
CA TYR A 33 7.58 -1.68 -1.48
C TYR A 33 6.59 -2.02 -2.61
N GLU A 34 6.47 -1.16 -3.63
CA GLU A 34 5.65 -1.44 -4.82
C GLU A 34 6.05 -2.75 -5.51
N LYS A 35 7.37 -2.95 -5.66
CA LYS A 35 7.93 -4.17 -6.23
C LYS A 35 7.62 -5.39 -5.37
N MET A 36 7.72 -5.27 -4.03
CA MET A 36 7.43 -6.35 -3.09
C MET A 36 5.95 -6.75 -3.08
N LEU A 37 5.04 -5.76 -3.15
CA LEU A 37 3.59 -6.00 -3.18
C LEU A 37 3.12 -6.73 -4.44
N GLY A 38 3.98 -6.87 -5.45
CA GLY A 38 3.67 -7.69 -6.61
C GLY A 38 2.37 -7.23 -7.26
N PHE A 39 2.29 -5.95 -7.66
CA PHE A 39 1.22 -5.41 -8.51
C PHE A 39 1.08 -6.13 -9.88
N ARG A 40 1.66 -7.33 -10.04
CA ARG A 40 1.37 -8.29 -11.10
C ARG A 40 0.56 -9.46 -10.52
N PRO A 41 -0.54 -9.87 -11.17
CA PRO A 41 -1.56 -10.75 -10.58
C PRO A 41 -1.14 -12.18 -10.19
N PHE A 42 0.12 -12.61 -10.38
CA PHE A 42 0.49 -14.02 -10.25
C PHE A 42 1.85 -14.30 -9.58
N GLN A 43 2.58 -13.30 -9.08
CA GLN A 43 3.80 -13.56 -8.30
C GLN A 43 3.46 -13.62 -6.82
N LYS A 44 3.11 -14.83 -6.35
CA LYS A 44 3.03 -15.12 -4.92
C LYS A 44 4.45 -15.08 -4.34
N THR A 45 4.84 -13.93 -3.78
CA THR A 45 6.07 -13.83 -3.00
C THR A 45 5.93 -14.74 -1.78
N ASN A 46 6.93 -15.59 -1.54
CA ASN A 46 6.92 -16.49 -0.38
C ASN A 46 6.89 -15.67 0.91
N ILE A 47 6.00 -16.01 1.85
CA ILE A 47 5.83 -15.30 3.12
C ILE A 47 7.14 -15.16 3.89
N VAL A 48 8.00 -16.17 3.85
CA VAL A 48 9.32 -16.16 4.50
C VAL A 48 10.23 -15.10 3.86
N ILE A 49 10.17 -14.94 2.54
CA ILE A 49 10.95 -13.92 1.82
C ILE A 49 10.44 -12.53 2.20
N ILE A 50 9.12 -12.34 2.27
CA ILE A 50 8.52 -11.06 2.69
C ILE A 50 8.96 -10.71 4.12
N GLU A 51 8.84 -11.66 5.05
CA GLU A 51 9.20 -11.46 6.45
C GLU A 51 10.68 -11.09 6.62
N ASN A 52 11.58 -11.82 5.95
CA ASN A 52 13.02 -11.51 5.96
C ASN A 52 13.31 -10.14 5.36
N THR A 53 12.66 -9.80 4.24
CA THR A 53 12.85 -8.50 3.56
C THR A 53 12.41 -7.34 4.46
N ILE A 54 11.23 -7.44 5.07
CA ILE A 54 10.71 -6.42 5.99
C ILE A 54 11.62 -6.31 7.22
N SER A 55 12.09 -7.43 7.76
CA SER A 55 13.00 -7.44 8.92
C SER A 55 14.32 -6.72 8.62
N GLU A 56 14.90 -6.96 7.44
CA GLU A 56 16.14 -6.27 7.02
C GLU A 56 15.92 -4.79 6.76
N TRP A 57 14.80 -4.40 6.15
CA TRP A 57 14.44 -2.99 6.00
C TRP A 57 14.30 -2.30 7.35
N LEU A 58 13.55 -2.90 8.28
CA LEU A 58 13.37 -2.37 9.64
C LEU A 58 14.71 -2.24 10.38
N ARG A 59 15.58 -3.24 10.26
CA ARG A 59 16.93 -3.20 10.84
C ARG A 59 17.72 -2.00 10.32
N CYS A 60 17.81 -1.84 9.00
CA CYS A 60 18.61 -0.77 8.39
C CYS A 60 18.05 0.62 8.70
N ILE A 61 16.72 0.78 8.64
CA ILE A 61 16.04 2.04 8.95
C ILE A 61 16.25 2.42 10.43
N ASN A 62 16.13 1.46 11.35
CA ASN A 62 16.36 1.73 12.77
C ASN A 62 17.80 2.14 13.04
N GLU A 63 18.78 1.45 12.44
CA GLU A 63 20.19 1.84 12.56
C GLU A 63 20.45 3.23 11.96
N TYR A 64 19.82 3.55 10.83
CA TYR A 64 19.91 4.89 10.24
C TYR A 64 19.47 5.97 11.23
N TYR A 65 18.29 5.82 11.84
CA TYR A 65 17.77 6.80 12.78
C TYR A 65 18.55 6.85 14.09
N LYS A 66 19.10 5.72 14.56
CA LYS A 66 20.01 5.73 15.74
C LYS A 66 21.27 6.55 15.49
N LEU A 67 21.84 6.44 14.29
CA LEU A 67 23.09 7.12 13.94
C LEU A 67 22.88 8.60 13.57
N ASN A 68 21.79 8.90 12.86
CA ASN A 68 21.61 10.20 12.21
C ASN A 68 20.53 11.08 12.86
N GLY A 69 19.60 10.47 13.59
CA GLY A 69 18.36 11.15 14.01
C GLY A 69 17.46 11.46 12.81
N GLU A 70 16.65 12.51 12.93
CA GLU A 70 15.77 13.00 11.85
C GLU A 70 16.48 13.92 10.85
N ASP A 71 17.66 14.41 11.23
CA ASP A 71 18.49 15.34 10.46
C ASP A 71 19.12 14.69 9.22
N GLU A 72 19.89 15.48 8.46
CA GLU A 72 20.70 15.00 7.34
C GLU A 72 21.69 13.89 7.76
N PRO A 73 21.97 12.92 6.85
CA PRO A 73 22.85 11.80 7.16
C PRO A 73 24.27 12.27 7.46
N ARG A 74 24.73 12.00 8.68
CA ARG A 74 26.11 12.21 9.13
C ARG A 74 26.95 10.93 9.05
N TYR A 75 26.30 9.77 9.17
CA TYR A 75 26.91 8.45 9.22
C TYR A 75 26.19 7.47 8.31
N GLU A 76 26.96 6.59 7.67
CA GLU A 76 26.41 5.47 6.91
C GLU A 76 26.08 4.29 7.81
N VAL A 77 25.01 3.57 7.50
CA VAL A 77 24.69 2.31 8.17
C VAL A 77 25.70 1.24 7.69
N PRO A 78 26.46 0.59 8.60
CA PRO A 78 27.45 -0.40 8.21
C PRO A 78 26.79 -1.75 7.87
N ASN A 79 27.53 -2.61 7.16
CA ASN A 79 27.14 -4.00 6.87
C ASN A 79 25.79 -4.16 6.14
N ILE A 80 25.55 -3.30 5.15
CA ILE A 80 24.39 -3.42 4.26
C ILE A 80 24.88 -3.42 2.81
N ASP A 81 24.22 -4.19 1.96
CA ASP A 81 24.48 -4.15 0.52
C ASP A 81 23.85 -2.90 -0.14
N ASN A 82 24.20 -2.66 -1.40
CA ASN A 82 23.70 -1.50 -2.14
C ASN A 82 22.18 -1.53 -2.35
N GLN A 83 21.57 -2.71 -2.45
CA GLN A 83 20.12 -2.83 -2.62
C GLN A 83 19.41 -2.40 -1.34
N LEU A 84 19.82 -2.94 -0.19
CA LEU A 84 19.28 -2.56 1.12
C LEU A 84 19.54 -1.08 1.44
N LYS A 85 20.71 -0.54 1.06
CA LYS A 85 21.02 0.88 1.20
C LYS A 85 20.04 1.75 0.41
N ASN A 86 19.77 1.40 -0.85
CA ASN A 86 18.82 2.11 -1.68
C ASN A 86 17.38 1.99 -1.15
N ASP A 87 16.94 0.79 -0.81
CA ASP A 87 15.60 0.54 -0.26
C ASP A 87 15.38 1.36 1.02
N MET A 88 16.35 1.35 1.94
CA MET A 88 16.33 2.15 3.16
C MET A 88 16.16 3.64 2.84
N TYR A 89 16.95 4.19 1.92
CA TYR A 89 16.86 5.61 1.56
C TYR A 89 15.52 5.99 0.90
N GLU A 90 14.88 5.07 0.17
CA GLU A 90 13.51 5.31 -0.33
C GLU A 90 12.52 5.51 0.83
N PHE A 91 12.58 4.67 1.87
CA PHE A 91 11.75 4.82 3.07
C PHE A 91 12.06 6.10 3.86
N ILE A 92 13.35 6.43 4.08
CA ILE A 92 13.74 7.66 4.77
C ILE A 92 13.22 8.90 4.02
N LYS A 93 13.38 8.91 2.70
CA LYS A 93 12.85 9.99 1.85
C LYS A 93 11.34 10.08 1.95
N ALA A 94 10.63 8.96 1.85
CA ALA A 94 9.17 8.91 2.00
C ALA A 94 8.73 9.48 3.36
N ASN A 95 9.40 9.08 4.44
CA ASN A 95 9.07 9.56 5.79
C ASN A 95 9.30 11.07 5.94
N ARG A 96 10.42 11.60 5.43
CA ARG A 96 10.69 13.05 5.45
C ARG A 96 9.66 13.86 4.69
N VAL A 97 9.20 13.35 3.54
CA VAL A 97 8.14 14.02 2.78
C VAL A 97 6.83 14.02 3.57
N LEU A 98 6.48 12.91 4.23
CA LEU A 98 5.28 12.83 5.06
C LEU A 98 5.30 13.79 6.26
N THR A 99 6.45 13.97 6.92
CA THR A 99 6.58 14.92 8.05
C THR A 99 6.55 16.37 7.60
N GLN A 100 7.06 16.69 6.40
CA GLN A 100 7.03 18.05 5.84
C GLN A 100 5.68 18.39 5.18
N GLU A 101 5.04 17.44 4.51
CA GLU A 101 3.75 17.62 3.80
C GLU A 101 2.53 17.38 4.71
N GLN A 102 2.71 17.33 6.04
CA GLN A 102 1.63 17.08 6.99
C GLN A 102 0.50 18.14 6.97
N ALA A 103 0.67 19.22 6.19
CA ALA A 103 -0.34 20.23 5.87
C ALA A 103 -1.19 19.94 4.60
N ASN A 104 -0.82 18.96 3.76
CA ASN A 104 -1.42 18.69 2.45
C ASN A 104 -1.99 17.27 2.30
N ILE A 105 -2.32 16.57 3.40
CA ILE A 105 -3.25 15.45 3.30
C ILE A 105 -4.57 16.07 2.84
N SER A 106 -4.76 16.10 1.52
CA SER A 106 -5.95 16.59 0.86
C SER A 106 -7.14 16.02 1.61
N VAL A 107 -8.10 16.89 1.92
CA VAL A 107 -9.38 16.51 2.50
C VAL A 107 -9.81 15.21 1.84
N LEU A 108 -9.79 14.13 2.62
CA LEU A 108 -9.86 12.77 2.14
C LEU A 108 -11.28 12.58 1.56
N GLN A 109 -11.45 12.86 0.27
CA GLN A 109 -12.74 12.66 -0.38
C GLN A 109 -12.99 11.16 -0.46
N THR A 110 -13.84 10.69 0.45
CA THR A 110 -14.33 9.33 0.47
C THR A 110 -15.66 9.27 -0.26
N HIS A 111 -15.87 8.22 -1.04
CA HIS A 111 -17.18 7.96 -1.63
C HIS A 111 -18.19 7.63 -0.51
N PRO A 112 -19.42 8.15 -0.55
CA PRO A 112 -20.44 7.86 0.47
C PRO A 112 -20.77 6.37 0.63
N GLN A 113 -20.52 5.58 -0.42
CA GLN A 113 -20.70 4.12 -0.45
C GLN A 113 -19.38 3.35 -0.36
N ALA A 114 -18.31 3.95 0.18
CA ALA A 114 -17.10 3.23 0.54
C ALA A 114 -17.29 2.57 1.92
N TYR A 115 -16.97 1.28 2.04
CA TYR A 115 -17.15 0.50 3.25
C TYR A 115 -15.84 -0.20 3.64
N TYR A 116 -15.34 0.10 4.84
CA TYR A 116 -14.07 -0.48 5.34
C TYR A 116 -14.26 -1.54 6.42
N THR A 117 -15.50 -1.95 6.63
CA THR A 117 -15.89 -3.06 7.50
C THR A 117 -16.36 -4.24 6.66
N SER A 118 -16.23 -5.45 7.19
CA SER A 118 -16.72 -6.65 6.54
C SER A 118 -18.21 -6.53 6.17
N ARG A 119 -18.57 -6.97 4.96
CA ARG A 119 -19.94 -7.06 4.45
C ARG A 119 -20.16 -8.42 3.82
N LEU A 120 -21.38 -8.94 3.89
CA LEU A 120 -21.70 -10.21 3.26
C LEU A 120 -21.85 -10.00 1.74
N LEU A 121 -21.16 -10.82 0.93
CA LEU A 121 -21.22 -10.68 -0.53
C LEU A 121 -22.66 -10.77 -1.06
N THR A 122 -23.52 -11.60 -0.46
CA THR A 122 -24.92 -11.71 -0.86
C THR A 122 -25.72 -10.44 -0.61
N GLU A 123 -25.40 -9.64 0.42
CA GLU A 123 -26.03 -8.34 0.65
C GLU A 123 -25.64 -7.35 -0.46
N ILE A 124 -24.37 -7.37 -0.89
CA ILE A 124 -23.87 -6.52 -1.97
C ILE A 124 -24.53 -6.91 -3.29
N LEU A 125 -24.64 -8.21 -3.58
CA LEU A 125 -25.32 -8.73 -4.77
C LEU A 125 -26.83 -8.42 -4.73
N TYR A 126 -27.49 -8.57 -3.59
CA TYR A 126 -28.93 -8.32 -3.46
C TYR A 126 -29.29 -6.83 -3.66
N GLN A 127 -28.44 -5.90 -3.20
CA GLN A 127 -28.62 -4.47 -3.46
C GLN A 127 -28.53 -4.12 -4.95
N ASN A 128 -27.79 -4.90 -5.73
CA ASN A 128 -27.64 -4.71 -7.18
C ASN A 128 -28.66 -5.53 -8.01
N ASN A 129 -29.16 -6.65 -7.47
CA ASN A 129 -30.15 -7.52 -8.12
C ASN A 129 -31.59 -6.98 -8.12
N SER A 130 -31.81 -5.72 -7.69
CA SER A 130 -33.03 -4.99 -8.08
C SER A 130 -33.11 -4.78 -9.60
N GLU A 131 -32.00 -4.94 -10.35
CA GLU A 131 -31.97 -4.78 -11.82
C GLU A 131 -31.36 -5.96 -12.60
N CYS A 132 -30.87 -7.02 -11.95
CA CYS A 132 -30.27 -8.16 -12.67
C CYS A 132 -30.66 -9.50 -12.04
N LEU A 133 -31.62 -10.19 -12.66
CA LEU A 133 -32.11 -11.51 -12.24
C LEU A 133 -31.58 -12.67 -13.09
N ASP A 134 -30.61 -12.45 -14.00
CA ASP A 134 -30.34 -13.41 -15.09
C ASP A 134 -28.96 -14.09 -15.08
N CYS A 135 -28.20 -14.06 -13.98
CA CYS A 135 -26.92 -14.78 -13.92
C CYS A 135 -26.75 -15.60 -12.64
N ILE A 136 -27.52 -16.69 -12.54
CA ILE A 136 -27.12 -17.89 -11.79
C ILE A 136 -27.00 -19.02 -12.82
N ILE A 137 -25.77 -19.44 -13.12
CA ILE A 137 -25.45 -20.75 -13.74
C ILE A 137 -24.63 -21.53 -12.73
#